data_AF-A0A519L1W9-F1
#
_entry.id   AF-A0A519L1W9-F1
#
_cell.length_a   1.000
_cell.length_b   1.000
_cell.length_c   1.000
_cell.angle_alpha   90.00
_cell.angle_beta   90.00
_cell.angle_gamma   90.00
#
_symmetry.space_group_name_H-M   'P 1'
#
loop_
_entity.id
_entity.type
_entity.pdbx_description
1 polymer ?
#
loop_
_entity_poly.entity_id
_entity_poly.type
_entity_poly.pdbx_seq_one_letter_code
_entity_poly.pdbx_strand_id
1 'polypeptide(L)'
;MPVAKVNGVETEFEPGMTVLQVAEKAGHEIPRFCYHERLSIAGNCRMCLVEVKPGPPKPQASCALPAAEGQEIFTDTPMVKKAREGVMEFLLINHPLDCPICDQGGEC
;
A
#
# COMPACT_ATOMS: atom_id res chain seq x y z
N MET A 1 -5.31 16.85 -15.93
CA MET A 1 -5.41 15.68 -15.02
C MET A 1 -4.78 16.09 -13.70
N PRO A 2 -5.34 15.71 -12.54
CA PRO A 2 -4.67 15.98 -11.26
C PRO A 2 -3.30 15.31 -11.22
N VAL A 3 -2.35 15.96 -10.54
CA VAL A 3 -0.96 15.48 -10.38
C VAL A 3 -0.70 15.20 -8.91
N ALA A 4 -0.08 14.06 -8.62
CA ALA A 4 0.47 13.73 -7.31
C ALA A 4 1.97 13.42 -7.45
N LYS A 5 2.71 13.52 -6.35
CA LYS A 5 4.16 13.25 -6.32
C LYS A 5 4.45 11.97 -5.56
N VAL A 6 4.82 10.90 -6.25
CA VAL A 6 5.16 9.60 -5.65
C VAL A 6 6.67 9.48 -5.51
N ASN A 7 7.21 9.45 -4.29
CA ASN A 7 8.65 9.40 -4.02
C ASN A 7 9.46 10.47 -4.78
N GLY A 8 8.87 11.64 -5.01
CA GLY A 8 9.49 12.71 -5.76
C GLY A 8 9.14 12.76 -7.26
N VAL A 9 8.48 11.73 -7.79
CA VAL A 9 8.08 11.63 -9.21
C VAL A 9 6.66 12.19 -9.41
N GLU A 10 6.53 13.21 -10.26
CA GLU A 10 5.22 13.73 -10.65
C GLU A 10 4.47 12.71 -11.51
N THR A 11 3.25 12.40 -11.12
CA THR A 11 2.41 11.38 -11.74
C THR A 11 1.01 11.94 -11.96
N GLU A 12 0.62 12.07 -13.22
CA GLU A 12 -0.75 12.40 -13.61
C GLU A 12 -1.67 11.20 -13.41
N PHE A 13 -2.87 11.42 -12.86
CA PHE A 13 -3.82 10.35 -12.58
C PHE A 13 -5.26 10.74 -12.91
N GLU A 14 -6.15 9.74 -12.98
CA GLU A 14 -7.57 9.95 -13.23
C GLU A 14 -8.32 10.21 -11.92
N PRO A 15 -9.26 11.18 -11.87
CA PRO A 15 -10.11 11.38 -10.71
C PRO A 15 -10.81 10.08 -10.27
N GLY A 16 -10.79 9.80 -8.96
CA GLY A 16 -11.35 8.58 -8.38
C GLY A 16 -10.34 7.45 -8.16
N MET A 17 -9.11 7.56 -8.67
CA MET A 17 -8.03 6.63 -8.32
C MET A 17 -7.65 6.72 -6.83
N THR A 18 -7.25 5.59 -6.27
CA THR A 18 -6.69 5.52 -4.91
C THR A 18 -5.19 5.82 -4.93
N VAL A 19 -4.63 6.16 -3.78
CA VAL A 19 -3.18 6.37 -3.61
C VAL A 19 -2.38 5.13 -4.05
N LEU A 20 -2.92 3.92 -3.85
CA LEU A 20 -2.30 2.69 -4.32
C LEU A 20 -2.16 2.68 -5.84
N GLN A 21 -3.25 2.98 -6.55
CA GLN A 21 -3.27 2.95 -8.01
C GLN A 21 -2.40 4.05 -8.63
N VAL A 22 -2.33 5.21 -7.98
CA VAL A 22 -1.42 6.30 -8.41
C VAL A 22 0.04 5.88 -8.23
N ALA A 23 0.39 5.23 -7.13
CA ALA A 23 1.75 4.71 -6.92
C ALA A 23 2.12 3.63 -7.95
N GLU A 24 1.21 2.72 -8.29
CA GLU A 24 1.43 1.73 -9.34
C GLU A 24 1.65 2.38 -10.71
N LYS A 25 0.86 3.41 -11.05
CA LYS A 25 1.03 4.18 -12.28
C LYS A 25 2.39 4.89 -12.34
N ALA A 26 2.93 5.26 -11.18
CA ALA A 26 4.28 5.82 -11.03
C ALA A 26 5.39 4.74 -11.06
N GLY A 27 5.06 3.45 -11.20
CA GLY A 27 6.01 2.34 -11.17
C GLY A 27 6.44 1.89 -9.78
N HIS A 28 5.73 2.33 -8.73
CA HIS A 28 6.00 1.96 -7.34
C HIS A 28 4.97 0.96 -6.84
N GLU A 29 5.37 -0.30 -6.77
CA GLU A 29 4.53 -1.35 -6.22
C GLU A 29 4.42 -1.25 -4.70
N ILE A 30 3.18 -1.26 -4.19
CA ILE A 30 2.88 -1.28 -2.76
C ILE A 30 2.41 -2.69 -2.38
N PRO A 31 3.01 -3.32 -1.34
CA PRO A 31 2.62 -4.66 -0.93
C PRO A 31 1.17 -4.70 -0.44
N ARG A 32 0.47 -5.78 -0.79
CA ARG A 32 -0.97 -5.96 -0.51
C ARG A 32 -1.28 -7.43 -0.24
N PHE A 33 -2.31 -7.66 0.57
CA PHE A 33 -2.92 -8.99 0.74
C PHE A 33 -4.41 -8.97 0.40
N CYS A 34 -5.17 -8.03 0.96
CA CYS A 34 -6.63 -8.00 0.80
C CYS A 34 -7.14 -7.19 -0.40
N TYR A 35 -6.27 -6.40 -1.06
CA TYR A 35 -6.68 -5.58 -2.19
C TYR A 35 -6.55 -6.38 -3.48
N HIS A 36 -7.58 -6.30 -4.32
CA HIS A 36 -7.58 -6.84 -5.67
C HIS A 36 -8.33 -5.87 -6.58
N GLU A 37 -7.80 -5.57 -7.76
CA GLU A 37 -8.32 -4.54 -8.68
C GLU A 37 -9.77 -4.78 -9.13
N ARG A 38 -10.20 -6.05 -9.13
CA ARG A 38 -11.55 -6.50 -9.56
C ARG A 38 -12.51 -6.78 -8.41
N LEU A 39 -12.10 -6.56 -7.16
CA LEU A 39 -12.92 -6.78 -5.98
C LEU A 39 -13.15 -5.47 -5.24
N SER A 40 -14.13 -5.46 -4.34
CA SER A 40 -14.39 -4.33 -3.45
C SER A 40 -13.21 -4.08 -2.51
N ILE A 41 -12.93 -2.80 -2.21
CA ILE A 41 -11.90 -2.40 -1.25
C ILE A 41 -12.31 -2.80 0.18
N ALA A 42 -11.49 -3.64 0.83
CA ALA A 42 -11.74 -4.10 2.20
C ALA A 42 -10.97 -3.30 3.27
N GLY A 43 -9.65 -3.12 3.07
CA GLY A 43 -8.79 -2.37 4.00
C GLY A 43 -8.51 -3.06 5.34
N ASN A 44 -8.64 -4.38 5.45
CA ASN A 44 -8.45 -5.12 6.71
C ASN A 44 -6.99 -5.54 6.98
N CYS A 45 -6.19 -5.88 5.96
CA CYS A 45 -4.82 -6.41 6.16
C CYS A 45 -3.78 -5.37 6.57
N ARG A 46 -4.01 -4.08 6.26
CA ARG A 46 -3.09 -2.96 6.54
C ARG A 46 -1.67 -3.07 5.95
N MET A 47 -1.38 -3.99 5.03
CA MET A 47 -0.03 -4.09 4.45
C MET A 47 0.33 -2.92 3.52
N CYS A 48 -0.69 -2.29 2.92
CA CYS A 48 -0.54 -1.20 1.98
C CYS A 48 -0.31 0.19 2.61
N LEU A 49 0.16 0.25 3.86
CA LEU A 49 0.39 1.52 4.55
C LEU A 49 1.48 2.35 3.85
N VAL A 50 1.22 3.64 3.70
CA VAL A 50 2.11 4.66 3.11
C VAL A 50 2.04 5.97 3.90
N GLU A 51 3.04 6.82 3.75
CA GLU A 51 2.96 8.21 4.23
C GLU A 51 2.44 9.12 3.12
N VAL A 52 1.63 10.11 3.50
CA VAL A 52 1.11 11.11 2.56
C VAL A 52 1.18 12.51 3.15
N LYS A 53 1.38 13.52 2.31
CA LYS A 53 1.28 14.94 2.66
C LYS A 53 0.37 15.68 1.68
N PRO A 54 -0.55 16.56 2.13
CA PRO A 54 -0.97 16.70 3.53
C PRO A 54 -1.63 15.41 4.05
N GLY A 55 -1.50 15.14 5.35
CA GLY A 55 -2.00 13.91 5.94
C GLY A 55 -1.85 13.89 7.47
N PRO A 56 -2.55 12.98 8.16
CA PRO A 56 -2.36 12.79 9.60
C PRO A 56 -0.94 12.28 9.90
N PRO A 57 -0.43 12.42 11.14
CA PRO A 57 0.91 11.98 11.54
C PRO A 57 1.01 10.45 11.72
N LYS A 58 0.30 9.68 10.89
CA LYS A 58 0.28 8.22 10.89
C LYS A 58 0.11 7.68 9.46
N PRO A 59 0.70 6.51 9.12
CA PRO A 59 0.55 5.92 7.81
C PRO A 59 -0.91 5.67 7.44
N GLN A 60 -1.24 5.85 6.16
CA GLN A 60 -2.58 5.69 5.60
C GLN A 60 -2.67 4.43 4.75
N ALA A 61 -3.84 3.78 4.74
CA ALA A 61 -4.07 2.62 3.90
C ALA A 61 -4.28 3.08 2.44
N SER A 62 -3.25 2.94 1.61
CA SER A 62 -3.25 3.43 0.22
C SER A 62 -4.37 2.85 -0.63
N CYS A 63 -4.80 1.60 -0.36
CA CYS A 63 -5.85 0.93 -1.11
C CYS A 63 -7.25 1.57 -0.97
N ALA A 64 -7.48 2.37 0.08
CA ALA A 64 -8.77 2.99 0.37
C ALA A 64 -8.73 4.51 0.40
N LEU A 65 -7.52 5.10 0.42
CA LEU A 65 -7.34 6.54 0.43
C LEU A 65 -7.48 7.07 -1.01
N PRO A 66 -8.46 7.94 -1.31
CA PRO A 66 -8.55 8.61 -2.61
C PRO A 66 -7.32 9.50 -2.82
N ALA A 67 -6.76 9.49 -4.02
CA ALA A 67 -5.67 10.39 -4.38
C ALA A 67 -6.19 11.82 -4.58
N ALA A 68 -5.42 12.81 -4.12
CA ALA A 68 -5.74 14.22 -4.25
C ALA A 68 -4.67 14.96 -5.07
N GLU A 69 -5.07 16.06 -5.72
CA GLU A 69 -4.15 16.92 -6.44
C GLU A 69 -3.12 17.56 -5.48
N GLY A 70 -1.86 17.62 -5.92
CA GLY A 70 -0.75 18.14 -5.13
C GLY A 70 -0.33 17.26 -3.96
N GLN A 71 -0.91 16.06 -3.82
CA GLN A 71 -0.55 15.13 -2.75
C GLN A 71 0.84 14.55 -2.97
N GLU A 72 1.67 14.54 -1.93
CA GLU A 72 2.93 13.80 -1.90
C GLU A 72 2.71 12.44 -1.24
N ILE A 73 3.20 11.38 -1.88
CA ILE A 73 3.07 9.99 -1.45
C ILE A 73 4.47 9.42 -1.27
N PHE A 74 4.75 8.86 -0.10
CA PHE A 74 6.04 8.26 0.22
C PHE A 74 5.83 6.78 0.57
N THR A 75 6.54 5.89 -0.15
CA THR A 75 6.32 4.44 -0.05
C THR A 75 7.46 3.67 0.61
N ASP A 76 8.55 4.33 0.97
CA ASP A 76 9.83 3.72 1.36
C ASP A 76 10.52 4.38 2.57
N THR A 77 9.83 5.30 3.24
CA THR A 77 10.35 5.97 4.44
C THR A 77 10.57 5.00 5.61
N PRO A 78 11.36 5.39 6.64
CA PRO A 78 11.52 4.59 7.85
C PRO A 78 10.19 4.27 8.56
N MET A 79 9.22 5.18 8.56
CA MET A 79 7.92 4.94 9.18
C MET A 79 7.10 3.92 8.38
N VAL A 80 7.09 4.02 7.05
CA VAL A 80 6.39 3.06 6.18
C VAL A 80 7.00 1.67 6.30
N LYS A 81 8.34 1.59 6.31
CA LYS A 81 9.05 0.33 6.51
C LYS A 81 8.68 -0.31 7.86
N LYS A 82 8.77 0.46 8.95
CA LYS A 82 8.39 0.00 10.30
C LYS A 82 6.93 -0.45 10.38
N ALA A 83 6.01 0.26 9.71
CA ALA A 83 4.61 -0.12 9.67
C ALA A 83 4.39 -1.46 8.97
N ARG A 84 5.07 -1.70 7.84
CA ARG A 84 4.99 -2.97 7.10
C ARG A 84 5.62 -4.13 7.85
N GLU A 85 6.76 -3.91 8.49
CA GLU A 85 7.40 -4.90 9.38
C GLU A 85 6.44 -5.31 10.51
N GLY A 86 5.82 -4.34 11.19
CA GLY A 86 4.85 -4.64 12.24
C GLY A 86 3.60 -5.36 11.74
N VAL A 87 3.08 -4.99 10.56
CA VAL A 87 1.95 -5.72 9.95
C VAL A 87 2.33 -7.16 9.64
N MET A 88 3.51 -7.40 9.05
CA MET A 88 3.97 -8.75 8.75
C MET A 88 4.18 -9.56 10.03
N GLU A 89 4.75 -8.97 11.08
CA GLU A 89 4.88 -9.60 12.39
C GLU A 89 3.51 -10.05 12.93
N PHE A 90 2.49 -9.19 12.88
CA PHE A 90 1.14 -9.54 13.31
C PHE A 90 0.42 -10.55 12.40
N LEU A 91 0.74 -10.59 11.10
CA LEU A 91 0.18 -11.61 10.21
C LEU A 91 0.79 -12.98 10.50
N LEU A 92 2.08 -13.04 10.83
CA LEU A 92 2.80 -14.29 11.06
C LEU A 92 2.72 -14.81 12.50
N ILE A 93 2.36 -13.98 13.48
CA ILE A 93 2.32 -14.36 14.91
C ILE A 93 1.48 -15.62 15.17
N ASN A 94 0.41 -15.82 14.39
CA ASN A 94 -0.48 -16.98 14.48
C ASN A 94 -0.52 -17.79 13.17
N HIS A 95 0.32 -17.47 12.18
CA HIS A 95 0.37 -18.23 10.93
C HIS A 95 1.10 -19.57 11.18
N PRO A 96 0.53 -20.72 10.78
CA PRO A 96 1.17 -22.01 11.05
C PRO A 96 2.47 -22.16 10.26
N LEU A 97 3.43 -22.91 10.81
CA LEU A 97 4.73 -23.18 10.19
C LEU A 97 4.63 -24.32 9.16
N ASP A 98 3.66 -24.22 8.26
CA ASP A 98 3.31 -25.26 7.29
C ASP A 98 3.98 -25.06 5.93
N CYS A 99 4.91 -24.10 5.80
CA CYS A 99 5.58 -23.79 4.52
C CYS A 99 6.10 -25.01 3.74
N PRO A 100 6.66 -26.07 4.37
CA PRO A 100 7.13 -27.26 3.64
C PRO A 100 6.03 -28.16 3.08
N ILE A 101 4.80 -28.05 3.60
CA ILE A 101 3.67 -28.93 3.27
C ILE A 101 2.49 -28.19 2.64
N CYS A 102 2.51 -26.85 2.65
CA CYS A 102 1.51 -26.01 2.02
C CYS A 102 1.72 -26.03 0.50
N ASP A 103 0.66 -26.30 -0.26
CA ASP A 103 0.70 -26.34 -1.73
C ASP A 103 1.09 -24.98 -2.37
N GLN A 104 0.95 -23.87 -1.64
CA GLN A 104 1.37 -22.53 -2.07
C GLN A 104 2.84 -22.22 -1.72
N GLY A 105 3.55 -23.15 -1.07
CA GLY A 105 4.97 -22.98 -0.73
C GLY A 105 5.82 -22.74 -1.99
N GLY A 106 6.46 -21.56 -2.07
CA GLY A 106 7.29 -21.15 -3.21
C GLY A 106 6.61 -20.16 -4.17
N GLU A 107 5.30 -19.99 -4.07
CA GLU A 107 4.50 -19.01 -4.82
C GLU A 107 3.51 -18.22 -3.95
N CYS A 108 3.72 -18.26 -2.63
CA CYS A 108 3.00 -17.50 -1.60
C CYS A 108 3.41 -16.03 -1.58
#